data_AF-A0A8J3PHI8-F1
#
_entry.id   AF-A0A8J3PHI8-F1
#
_cell.length_a   1.000
_cell.length_b   1.000
_cell.length_c   1.000
_cell.angle_alpha   90.00
_cell.angle_beta   90.00
_cell.angle_gamma   90.00
#
_symmetry.space_group_name_H-M   'P 1'
#
loop_
_entity.id
_entity.type
_entity.pdbx_description
1 polymer ?
#
loop_
_entity_poly.entity_id
_entity_poly.type
_entity_poly.pdbx_seq_one_letter_code
_entity_poly.pdbx_strand_id
1 'polypeptide(L)'
;MGRIVKQLSDTTTKYYWYPGEKQEWIRAVVAIGTGGASAALMMMLTRNNLAAVVIGCSVTLAVSGFNFGRRDAKALSGFPNLSDKAARRAAISHSGRAAWRASAHGVGGAVAAIVVLNLAHHGWLADWLLPVVPAVVGALAHQTGMIWEQLASTVTSPGPAAAPAAKPSTE
;
A
#
# COMPACT_ATOMS: atom_id res chain seq x y z
N MET A 1 8.18 15.66 -1.13
CA MET A 1 8.84 15.78 -2.44
C MET A 1 10.28 15.32 -2.26
N GLY A 2 10.70 14.24 -2.92
CA GLY A 2 12.06 13.75 -2.82
C GLY A 2 13.03 14.81 -3.35
N ARG A 3 13.88 15.34 -2.47
CA ARG A 3 14.90 16.33 -2.81
C ARG A 3 16.26 15.64 -2.80
N ILE A 4 16.87 15.46 -3.96
CA ILE A 4 18.29 15.10 -4.01
C ILE A 4 19.06 16.42 -3.98
N VAL A 5 19.74 16.66 -2.87
CA VAL A 5 20.63 17.81 -2.69
C VAL A 5 22.00 17.38 -3.18
N LYS A 6 22.44 17.91 -4.31
CA LYS A 6 23.83 17.73 -4.78
C LYS A 6 24.58 19.03 -4.49
N GLN A 7 25.51 19.00 -3.54
CA GLN A 7 26.50 20.07 -3.38
C GLN A 7 27.51 19.91 -4.52
N LEU A 8 27.58 20.92 -5.39
CA LEU A 8 28.55 20.98 -6.49
C LEU A 8 29.80 21.76 -6.09
N SER A 9 29.68 22.65 -5.09
CA SER A 9 30.74 23.47 -4.51
C SER A 9 30.27 23.98 -3.14
N ASP A 10 31.18 24.50 -2.32
CA ASP A 10 30.90 25.06 -0.99
C ASP A 10 29.83 26.18 -1.01
N THR A 11 29.67 26.87 -2.15
CA THR A 11 28.68 27.94 -2.33
C THR A 11 27.49 27.58 -3.22
N THR A 12 27.51 26.41 -3.90
CA THR A 12 26.48 26.08 -4.91
C THR A 12 25.82 24.73 -4.64
N THR A 13 24.51 24.79 -4.35
CA THR A 13 23.67 23.61 -4.12
C THR A 13 22.65 23.48 -5.24
N LYS A 14 22.63 22.35 -5.94
CA LYS A 14 21.64 22.07 -7.00
C LYS A 14 20.54 21.17 -6.45
N TYR A 15 19.31 21.66 -6.56
CA TYR A 15 18.11 20.93 -6.12
C TYR A 15 17.52 20.17 -7.31
N TYR A 16 17.64 18.84 -7.29
CA TYR A 16 16.90 17.99 -8.23
C TYR A 16 15.56 17.63 -7.60
N TRP A 17 14.49 18.17 -8.19
CA TRP A 17 13.12 17.84 -7.84
C TRP A 17 12.68 16.61 -8.63
N TYR A 18 12.37 15.53 -7.92
CA TYR A 18 11.68 14.38 -8.50
C TYR A 18 10.23 14.37 -8.01
N PRO A 19 9.26 14.09 -8.90
CA PRO A 19 7.91 13.79 -8.46
C PRO A 19 7.94 12.49 -7.65
N GLY A 20 7.59 12.59 -6.36
CA GLY A 20 7.60 11.46 -5.42
C GLY A 20 8.93 11.23 -4.69
N GLU A 21 8.94 10.26 -3.80
CA GLU A 21 10.14 9.84 -3.05
C GLU A 21 10.84 8.70 -3.79
N LYS A 22 12.19 8.67 -3.82
CA LYS A 22 12.96 7.60 -4.49
C LYS A 22 12.53 6.19 -4.06
N GLN A 23 12.19 6.03 -2.79
CA GLN A 23 11.70 4.76 -2.23
C GLN A 23 10.38 4.32 -2.87
N GLU A 24 9.52 5.24 -3.30
CA GLU A 24 8.24 4.92 -3.95
C GLU A 24 8.48 4.34 -5.33
N TRP A 25 9.41 4.94 -6.08
CA TRP A 25 9.83 4.42 -7.39
C TRP A 25 10.46 3.03 -7.27
N ILE A 26 11.31 2.79 -6.26
CA ILE A 26 11.88 1.47 -6.02
C ILE A 26 10.78 0.45 -5.74
N ARG A 27 9.80 0.78 -4.88
CA ARG A 27 8.68 -0.13 -4.58
C ARG A 27 7.81 -0.41 -5.80
N ALA A 28 7.58 0.60 -6.64
CA ALA A 28 6.85 0.43 -7.89
C ALA A 28 7.60 -0.52 -8.84
N VAL A 29 8.92 -0.33 -9.01
CA VAL A 29 9.76 -1.23 -9.82
C VAL A 29 9.76 -2.64 -9.25
N VAL A 30 9.84 -2.82 -7.94
CA VAL A 30 9.75 -4.14 -7.30
C VAL A 30 8.39 -4.79 -7.54
N ALA A 31 7.29 -4.04 -7.42
CA ALA A 31 5.94 -4.56 -7.69
C ALA A 31 5.78 -5.00 -9.16
N ILE A 32 6.21 -4.16 -10.10
CA ILE A 32 6.16 -4.48 -11.54
C ILE A 32 7.08 -5.66 -11.86
N GLY A 33 8.30 -5.67 -11.30
CA GLY A 33 9.28 -6.73 -11.53
C GLY A 33 8.82 -8.08 -11.02
N THR A 34 8.25 -8.14 -9.81
CA THR A 34 7.72 -9.39 -9.22
C THR A 34 6.50 -9.90 -9.98
N GLY A 35 5.60 -9.02 -10.40
CA GLY A 35 4.46 -9.39 -11.25
C GLY A 35 4.88 -9.85 -12.64
N GLY A 36 5.81 -9.14 -13.28
CA GLY A 36 6.37 -9.51 -14.59
C GLY A 36 7.10 -10.85 -14.55
N ALA A 37 7.91 -11.09 -13.52
CA ALA A 37 8.58 -12.39 -13.32
C ALA A 37 7.57 -13.52 -13.10
N SER A 38 6.50 -13.27 -12.33
CA SER A 38 5.42 -14.25 -12.12
C SER A 38 4.68 -14.56 -13.42
N ALA A 39 4.36 -13.53 -14.23
CA ALA A 39 3.77 -13.72 -15.55
C ALA A 39 4.68 -14.53 -16.48
N ALA A 40 5.98 -14.20 -16.52
CA ALA A 40 6.95 -14.90 -17.35
C ALA A 40 7.06 -16.38 -16.95
N LEU A 41 7.13 -16.67 -15.65
CA LEU A 41 7.17 -18.05 -15.15
C LEU A 41 5.89 -18.81 -15.53
N MET A 42 4.72 -18.20 -15.32
CA MET A 42 3.45 -18.82 -15.68
C MET A 42 3.33 -19.07 -17.19
N MET A 43 3.80 -18.13 -18.00
CA MET A 43 3.85 -18.26 -19.45
C MET A 43 4.79 -19.40 -19.88
N MET A 44 5.95 -19.55 -19.23
CA MET A 44 6.87 -20.65 -19.51
C MET A 44 6.27 -22.02 -19.20
N LEU A 45 5.55 -22.14 -18.08
CA LEU A 45 4.99 -23.41 -17.61
C LEU A 45 3.71 -23.81 -18.35
N THR A 46 2.81 -22.86 -18.61
CA THR A 46 1.46 -23.15 -19.11
C THR A 46 1.26 -22.83 -20.58
N ARG A 47 2.12 -21.97 -21.16
CA ARG A 47 1.93 -21.37 -22.48
C ARG A 47 0.57 -20.68 -22.66
N ASN A 48 -0.08 -20.30 -21.56
CA ASN A 48 -1.40 -19.70 -21.54
C ASN A 48 -1.28 -18.20 -21.20
N ASN A 49 -1.59 -17.35 -22.18
CA ASN A 49 -1.53 -15.90 -22.05
C ASN A 49 -2.48 -15.36 -20.97
N LEU A 50 -3.70 -15.90 -20.89
CA LEU A 50 -4.70 -15.45 -19.92
C LEU A 50 -4.24 -15.72 -18.49
N ALA A 51 -3.80 -16.95 -18.21
CA ALA A 51 -3.31 -17.32 -16.88
C ALA A 51 -2.09 -16.48 -16.49
N ALA A 52 -1.13 -16.31 -17.41
CA ALA A 52 0.08 -15.53 -17.16
C ALA A 52 -0.21 -14.07 -16.83
N VAL A 53 -1.09 -13.42 -17.60
CA VAL A 53 -1.46 -12.01 -17.40
C VAL A 53 -2.25 -11.81 -16.11
N VAL A 54 -3.27 -12.65 -15.85
CA VAL A 54 -4.08 -12.54 -14.63
C VAL A 54 -3.19 -12.69 -13.39
N ILE A 55 -2.28 -13.68 -13.38
CA ILE A 55 -1.38 -13.91 -12.25
C ILE A 55 -0.38 -12.76 -12.12
N GLY A 56 0.23 -12.30 -13.21
CA GLY A 56 1.16 -11.17 -13.18
C GLY A 56 0.55 -9.88 -12.65
N CYS A 57 -0.64 -9.52 -13.14
CA CYS A 57 -1.40 -8.37 -12.65
C CYS A 57 -1.79 -8.55 -11.18
N SER A 58 -2.24 -9.75 -10.79
CA SER A 58 -2.61 -10.05 -9.40
C SER A 58 -1.43 -9.91 -8.45
N VAL A 59 -0.25 -10.42 -8.80
CA VAL A 59 0.97 -10.28 -7.99
C VAL A 59 1.41 -8.81 -7.92
N THR A 60 1.37 -8.08 -9.04
CA THR A 60 1.69 -6.63 -9.06
C THR A 60 0.78 -5.85 -8.10
N LEU A 61 -0.53 -6.10 -8.18
CA LEU A 61 -1.52 -5.44 -7.33
C LEU A 61 -1.44 -5.93 -5.88
N ALA A 62 -1.09 -7.19 -5.62
CA ALA A 62 -0.84 -7.70 -4.28
C ALA A 62 0.33 -6.96 -3.61
N VAL A 63 1.49 -6.88 -4.29
CA VAL A 63 2.69 -6.25 -3.73
C VAL A 63 2.48 -4.75 -3.53
N SER A 64 1.85 -4.07 -4.49
CA SER A 64 1.54 -2.65 -4.35
C SER A 64 0.47 -2.38 -3.29
N GLY A 65 -0.59 -3.19 -3.25
CA GLY A 65 -1.66 -3.14 -2.25
C GLY A 65 -1.11 -3.28 -0.83
N PHE A 66 -0.35 -4.34 -0.58
CA PHE A 66 0.31 -4.56 0.72
C PHE A 66 1.18 -3.38 1.14
N ASN A 67 1.97 -2.83 0.22
CA ASN A 67 2.80 -1.65 0.49
C ASN A 67 1.97 -0.40 0.82
N PHE A 68 0.85 -0.17 0.13
CA PHE A 68 -0.05 0.95 0.42
C PHE A 68 -0.74 0.78 1.77
N GLY A 69 -1.28 -0.41 2.07
CA GLY A 69 -1.93 -0.69 3.35
C GLY A 69 -1.01 -0.47 4.55
N ARG A 70 0.25 -0.92 4.46
CA ARG A 70 1.24 -0.63 5.50
C ARG A 70 1.47 0.87 5.71
N ARG A 71 1.48 1.67 4.65
CA ARG A 71 1.70 3.12 4.75
C ARG A 71 0.50 3.84 5.32
N ASP A 72 -0.70 3.37 5.00
CA ASP A 72 -1.94 3.92 5.56
C ASP A 72 -2.04 3.59 7.05
N ALA A 73 -1.69 2.37 7.47
CA ALA A 73 -1.59 2.03 8.89
C ALA A 73 -0.52 2.82 9.65
N LYS A 74 0.68 3.01 9.08
CA LYS A 74 1.72 3.89 9.69
C LYS A 74 1.29 5.34 9.82
N ALA A 75 0.46 5.84 8.90
CA ALA A 75 -0.08 7.18 9.01
C ALA A 75 -1.08 7.27 10.17
N LEU A 76 -1.89 6.24 10.38
CA LEU A 76 -2.88 6.17 11.46
C LEU A 76 -2.22 6.11 12.85
N SER A 77 -1.07 5.45 13.00
CA SER A 77 -0.38 5.37 14.30
C SER A 77 0.18 6.70 14.82
N GLY A 78 0.27 7.74 13.96
CA GLY A 78 0.79 9.06 14.35
C GLY A 78 -0.25 9.99 14.98
N PHE A 79 -1.54 9.68 14.88
CA PHE A 79 -2.62 10.57 15.33
C PHE A 79 -2.78 10.74 16.85
N PRO A 80 -2.59 9.70 17.69
CA PRO A 80 -2.83 9.81 19.14
C PRO A 80 -1.97 10.85 19.87
N ASN A 81 -0.85 11.29 19.29
CA ASN A 81 0.13 12.17 19.92
C ASN A 81 0.09 13.63 19.42
N LEU A 82 -0.96 14.04 18.69
CA LEU A 82 -1.05 15.37 18.08
C LEU A 82 -2.06 16.27 18.81
N SER A 83 -1.73 17.56 18.97
CA SER A 83 -2.68 18.58 19.42
C SER A 83 -3.79 18.83 18.40
N ASP A 84 -4.98 19.30 18.82
CA ASP A 84 -6.18 19.43 17.96
C ASP A 84 -5.93 20.10 16.59
N LYS A 85 -5.14 21.18 16.55
CA LYS A 85 -4.83 21.91 15.31
C LYS A 85 -3.83 21.16 14.42
N ALA A 86 -2.85 20.48 15.04
CA ALA A 86 -1.89 19.64 14.32
C ALA A 86 -2.56 18.36 13.80
N ALA A 87 -3.45 17.76 14.58
CA ALA A 87 -4.25 16.60 14.22
C ALA A 87 -5.14 16.87 13.02
N ARG A 88 -5.82 18.04 12.96
CA ARG A 88 -6.63 18.44 11.79
C ARG A 88 -5.80 18.57 10.50
N ARG A 89 -4.63 19.21 10.56
CA ARG A 89 -3.75 19.34 9.39
C ARG A 89 -3.17 18.00 8.95
N ALA A 90 -2.76 17.17 9.91
CA ALA A 90 -2.30 15.81 9.66
C ALA A 90 -3.41 15.00 8.99
N ALA A 91 -4.65 15.05 9.51
CA ALA A 91 -5.82 14.35 8.96
C ALA A 91 -6.04 14.69 7.48
N ILE A 92 -6.09 15.97 7.12
CA ILE A 92 -6.28 16.39 5.72
C ILE A 92 -5.16 15.83 4.83
N SER A 93 -3.90 15.94 5.27
CA SER A 93 -2.74 15.50 4.48
C SER A 93 -2.66 13.98 4.32
N HIS A 94 -2.97 13.22 5.38
CA HIS A 94 -2.93 11.77 5.38
C HIS A 94 -4.11 11.18 4.62
N SER A 95 -5.32 11.73 4.80
CA SER A 95 -6.51 11.33 4.04
C SER A 95 -6.35 11.64 2.54
N GLY A 96 -5.78 12.80 2.18
CA GLY A 96 -5.49 13.11 0.77
C GLY A 96 -4.50 12.13 0.14
N ARG A 97 -3.44 11.75 0.88
CA ARG A 97 -2.46 10.74 0.41
C ARG A 97 -3.07 9.34 0.33
N ALA A 98 -3.92 8.97 1.28
CA ALA A 98 -4.64 7.70 1.26
C ALA A 98 -5.61 7.64 0.07
N ALA A 99 -6.38 8.71 -0.15
CA ALA A 99 -7.26 8.84 -1.30
C ALA A 99 -6.50 8.72 -2.62
N TRP A 100 -5.33 9.38 -2.74
CA TRP A 100 -4.48 9.22 -3.91
C TRP A 100 -4.02 7.78 -4.14
N ARG A 101 -3.60 7.07 -3.08
CA ARG A 101 -3.20 5.66 -3.16
C ARG A 101 -4.38 4.77 -3.54
N ALA A 102 -5.56 5.01 -2.98
CA ALA A 102 -6.78 4.30 -3.32
C ALA A 102 -7.15 4.50 -4.80
N SER A 103 -7.09 5.74 -5.30
CA SER A 103 -7.29 6.04 -6.72
C SER A 103 -6.27 5.34 -7.61
N ALA A 104 -4.98 5.39 -7.26
CA ALA A 104 -3.92 4.72 -8.01
C ALA A 104 -4.12 3.19 -8.04
N HIS A 105 -4.55 2.61 -6.92
CA HIS A 105 -4.84 1.18 -6.82
C HIS A 105 -6.08 0.81 -7.67
N GLY A 106 -7.14 1.62 -7.62
CA GLY A 106 -8.35 1.43 -8.43
C GLY A 106 -8.07 1.54 -9.94
N VAL A 107 -7.27 2.53 -10.35
CA VAL A 107 -6.82 2.65 -11.75
C VAL A 107 -5.98 1.43 -12.16
N GLY A 108 -5.08 0.96 -11.30
CA GLY A 108 -4.31 -0.27 -11.56
C GLY A 108 -5.21 -1.50 -11.75
N GLY A 109 -6.24 -1.65 -10.93
CA GLY A 109 -7.25 -2.69 -11.06
C GLY A 109 -8.04 -2.59 -12.37
N ALA A 110 -8.49 -1.39 -12.74
CA ALA A 110 -9.22 -1.14 -13.98
C ALA A 110 -8.36 -1.44 -15.23
N VAL A 111 -7.10 -1.01 -15.23
CA VAL A 111 -6.15 -1.32 -16.32
C VAL A 111 -5.94 -2.83 -16.43
N ALA A 112 -5.77 -3.54 -15.31
CA ALA A 112 -5.65 -4.99 -15.32
C ALA A 112 -6.90 -5.66 -15.92
N ALA A 113 -8.10 -5.22 -15.54
CA ALA A 113 -9.35 -5.73 -16.09
C ALA A 113 -9.43 -5.52 -17.61
N ILE A 114 -9.09 -4.33 -18.10
CA ILE A 114 -9.05 -4.02 -19.54
C ILE A 114 -8.07 -4.95 -20.27
N VAL A 115 -6.87 -5.14 -19.73
CA VAL A 115 -5.87 -6.02 -20.36
C VAL A 115 -6.37 -7.45 -20.42
N VAL A 116 -6.97 -7.98 -19.34
CA VAL A 116 -7.52 -9.34 -19.30
C VAL A 116 -8.66 -9.52 -20.30
N LEU A 117 -9.58 -8.56 -20.38
CA LEU A 117 -10.72 -8.59 -21.31
C LEU A 117 -10.32 -8.49 -22.79
N ASN A 118 -9.14 -7.94 -23.09
CA ASN A 118 -8.64 -7.83 -24.47
C ASN A 118 -7.86 -9.08 -24.94
N LEU A 119 -7.72 -10.11 -24.10
CA LEU A 119 -7.09 -11.37 -24.52
C LEU A 119 -8.09 -12.25 -25.28
N ALA A 120 -7.60 -12.96 -26.31
CA ALA A 120 -8.40 -13.85 -27.14
C ALA A 120 -8.79 -15.16 -26.42
N HIS A 121 -9.63 -15.05 -25.38
CA HIS A 121 -10.19 -16.15 -24.62
C HIS A 121 -11.68 -15.87 -24.40
N HIS A 122 -12.51 -16.92 -24.40
CA HIS A 122 -13.96 -16.79 -24.27
C HIS A 122 -14.48 -17.80 -23.25
N GLY A 123 -15.41 -17.38 -22.41
CA GLY A 123 -16.05 -18.23 -21.42
C GLY A 123 -16.42 -17.44 -20.17
N TRP A 124 -17.53 -17.83 -19.52
CA TRP A 124 -18.11 -17.09 -18.41
C TRP A 124 -17.09 -16.69 -17.33
N LEU A 125 -16.19 -17.59 -16.95
CA LEU A 125 -15.15 -17.32 -15.95
C LEU A 125 -14.14 -16.25 -16.43
N ALA A 126 -13.71 -16.35 -17.70
CA ALA A 126 -12.74 -15.44 -18.29
C ALA A 126 -13.32 -14.05 -18.53
N ASP A 127 -14.61 -13.96 -18.84
CA ASP A 127 -15.29 -12.71 -19.16
C ASP A 127 -15.75 -11.96 -17.90
N TRP A 128 -16.14 -12.68 -16.84
CA TRP A 128 -16.73 -12.07 -15.64
C TRP A 128 -15.83 -12.09 -14.40
N LEU A 129 -15.14 -13.21 -14.15
CA LEU A 129 -14.42 -13.39 -12.89
C LEU A 129 -12.97 -12.92 -13.01
N LEU A 130 -12.23 -13.41 -13.99
CA LEU A 130 -10.80 -13.17 -14.14
C LEU A 130 -10.38 -11.70 -14.27
N PRO A 131 -11.16 -10.80 -14.91
CA PRO A 131 -10.81 -9.38 -14.97
C PRO A 131 -10.86 -8.69 -13.60
N VAL A 132 -11.68 -9.22 -12.67
CA VAL A 132 -11.89 -8.67 -11.33
C VAL A 132 -10.86 -9.21 -10.32
N VAL A 133 -10.32 -10.42 -10.56
CA VAL A 133 -9.37 -11.09 -9.67
C VAL A 133 -8.19 -10.20 -9.25
N PRO A 134 -7.48 -9.51 -10.17
CA PRO A 134 -6.33 -8.69 -9.77
C PRO A 134 -6.69 -7.57 -8.78
N ALA A 135 -7.84 -6.93 -8.96
CA ALA A 135 -8.31 -5.86 -8.07
C ALA A 135 -8.68 -6.39 -6.68
N VAL A 136 -9.36 -7.54 -6.62
CA VAL A 136 -9.70 -8.20 -5.34
C VAL A 136 -8.45 -8.61 -4.58
N VAL A 137 -7.49 -9.24 -5.26
CA VAL A 137 -6.20 -9.63 -4.67
C VAL A 137 -5.47 -8.40 -4.13
N GLY A 138 -5.43 -7.30 -4.90
CA GLY A 138 -4.82 -6.05 -4.46
C GLY A 138 -5.49 -5.45 -3.22
N ALA A 139 -6.83 -5.44 -3.16
CA ALA A 139 -7.59 -4.94 -2.02
C ALA A 139 -7.36 -5.79 -0.75
N LEU A 140 -7.38 -7.12 -0.88
CA LEU A 140 -7.08 -8.05 0.23
C LEU A 140 -5.64 -7.89 0.73
N ALA A 141 -4.69 -7.73 -0.19
CA ALA A 141 -3.30 -7.48 0.17
C ALA A 141 -3.14 -6.14 0.90
N HIS A 142 -3.90 -5.12 0.50
CA HIS A 142 -3.93 -3.83 1.22
C HIS A 142 -4.41 -4.01 2.66
N GLN A 143 -5.53 -4.68 2.88
CA GLN A 143 -6.04 -4.96 4.23
C GLN A 143 -5.01 -5.75 5.05
N THR A 144 -4.42 -6.79 4.46
CA THR A 144 -3.33 -7.57 5.08
C THR A 144 -2.14 -6.68 5.46
N GLY A 145 -1.78 -5.71 4.61
CA GLY A 145 -0.71 -4.75 4.89
C GLY A 145 -1.03 -3.86 6.09
N MET A 146 -2.29 -3.43 6.24
CA MET A 146 -2.70 -2.66 7.41
C MET A 146 -2.60 -3.48 8.69
N ILE A 147 -3.13 -4.71 8.66
CA ILE A 147 -3.11 -5.65 9.79
C ILE A 147 -1.66 -5.96 10.19
N TRP A 148 -0.80 -6.25 9.21
CA TRP A 148 0.61 -6.54 9.45
C TRP A 148 1.32 -5.43 10.23
N GLU A 149 1.04 -4.17 9.90
CA GLU A 149 1.63 -3.04 10.61
C GLU A 149 1.07 -2.86 12.02
N GLN A 150 -0.23 -3.12 12.22
CA GLN A 150 -0.87 -3.06 13.54
C GLN A 150 -0.40 -4.20 14.46
N LEU A 151 -0.16 -5.39 13.93
CA LEU A 151 0.42 -6.50 14.68
C LEU A 151 1.85 -6.20 15.16
N ALA A 152 2.58 -5.39 14.40
CA ALA A 152 3.93 -4.95 14.80
C ALA A 152 3.93 -3.86 15.88
N SER A 153 2.80 -3.18 16.11
CA SER A 153 2.65 -2.25 17.23
C SER A 153 2.26 -3.00 18.50
N THR A 154 3.15 -3.04 19.50
CA THR A 154 2.85 -3.55 20.84
C THR A 154 1.70 -2.74 21.43
N VAL A 155 0.52 -3.34 21.49
CA VAL A 155 -0.60 -2.83 22.30
C VAL A 155 -0.20 -3.02 23.76
N THR A 156 0.32 -1.97 24.40
CA THR A 156 0.30 -1.88 25.86
C THR A 156 -1.17 -1.84 26.26
N SER A 157 -1.71 -3.00 26.67
CA SER A 157 -3.00 -3.05 27.34
C SER A 157 -2.91 -2.10 28.55
N PRO A 158 -3.86 -1.18 28.77
CA PRO A 158 -3.92 -0.47 30.03
C PRO A 158 -4.01 -1.53 31.13
N GLY A 159 -2.99 -1.61 31.99
CA GLY A 159 -3.06 -2.45 33.17
C GLY A 159 -4.31 -2.11 33.97
N PRO A 160 -4.92 -3.08 34.67
CA PRO A 160 -6.14 -2.84 35.45
C PRO A 160 -5.93 -1.60 36.33
N ALA A 161 -6.91 -0.69 36.31
CA ALA A 161 -6.86 0.56 37.06
C ALA A 161 -6.37 0.28 38.50
N ALA A 162 -5.34 1.00 38.94
CA ALA A 162 -4.84 0.87 40.29
C ALA A 162 -6.00 1.02 41.27
N ALA A 163 -6.19 0.00 42.12
CA ALA A 163 -7.25 0.02 43.12
C ALA A 163 -7.11 1.30 43.97
N PRO A 164 -8.20 2.04 44.19
CA PRO A 164 -8.13 3.24 45.01
C PRO A 164 -7.60 2.88 46.39
N ALA A 165 -6.53 3.58 46.81
CA ALA A 165 -5.92 3.39 48.12
C ALA A 165 -7.01 3.52 49.20
N ALA A 166 -7.14 2.49 50.04
CA ALA A 166 -8.05 2.51 51.17
C ALA A 166 -7.73 3.73 52.04
N LYS A 167 -8.74 4.57 52.31
CA LYS A 167 -8.58 5.69 53.24
C LYS A 167 -8.18 5.14 54.61
N PRO A 168 -7.18 5.73 55.28
CA PRO A 168 -6.87 5.35 56.66
C PRO A 168 -8.09 5.62 57.54
N SER A 169 -8.48 4.62 58.32
CA SER A 169 -9.50 4.75 59.36
C SER A 169 -8.99 5.73 60.41
N THR A 170 -9.68 6.86 60.55
CA THR A 170 -9.51 7.76 61.69
C THR A 170 -10.26 7.15 62.88
N GLU A 171 -9.52 6.57 63.81
CA GLU A 171 -9.90 6.43 65.22
C GLU A 171 -8.95 7.27 66.07
#